data_AF-A0A8X6W849-F1
#
_entry.id   AF-A0A8X6W849-F1
#
_cell.length_a   1.000
_cell.length_b   1.000
_cell.length_c   1.000
_cell.angle_alpha   90.00
_cell.angle_beta   90.00
_cell.angle_gamma   90.00
#
_symmetry.space_group_name_H-M   'P 1'
#
loop_
_entity.id
_entity.type
_entity.pdbx_description
1 polymer ?
#
loop_
_entity_poly.entity_id
_entity_poly.type
_entity_poly.pdbx_seq_one_letter_code
_entity_poly.pdbx_strand_id
1 'polypeptide(L)'
;MTQLPLPITLNNGEWEVGLVDLIYPHTWYNIRNDNNIFGFDVGNGELLVRRVPPGCYETVPDILKGMHLELHQNKIEFIYHSVTKKVKIKLGDQARVVLYKGLAELLGFEPGEYKNQWKVHT
;
A
#
# COMPACT_ATOMS: atom_id res chain seq x y z
N MET A 1 27.27 -23.51 10.28
CA MET A 1 28.16 -23.76 9.13
C MET A 1 27.29 -23.99 7.91
N THR A 2 27.50 -23.26 6.83
CA THR A 2 26.79 -23.43 5.54
C THR A 2 27.64 -24.30 4.63
N GLN A 3 27.11 -25.46 4.24
CA GLN A 3 27.79 -26.41 3.36
C GLN A 3 27.51 -26.02 1.89
N LEU A 4 28.53 -26.03 1.04
CA LEU A 4 28.38 -25.77 -0.40
C LEU A 4 27.61 -26.93 -1.05
N PRO A 5 26.67 -26.64 -1.98
CA PRO A 5 25.93 -27.69 -2.68
C PRO A 5 26.89 -28.51 -3.54
N LEU A 6 26.80 -29.83 -3.42
CA LEU A 6 27.59 -30.77 -4.22
C LEU A 6 26.90 -31.01 -5.56
N PRO A 7 27.67 -31.19 -6.66
CA PRO A 7 27.11 -31.56 -7.96
C PRO A 7 26.31 -32.87 -7.85
N ILE A 8 25.08 -32.88 -8.37
CA ILE A 8 24.30 -34.11 -8.48
C ILE A 8 24.62 -34.76 -9.83
N THR A 9 25.13 -35.99 -9.80
CA THR A 9 25.40 -36.76 -11.01
C THR A 9 24.13 -37.54 -11.37
N LEU A 10 23.41 -37.07 -12.39
CA LEU A 10 22.26 -37.80 -12.92
C LEU A 10 22.77 -38.95 -13.78
N ASN A 11 22.66 -40.18 -13.27
CA ASN A 11 23.01 -41.36 -14.05
C ASN A 11 22.07 -41.49 -15.25
N ASN A 12 22.62 -41.92 -16.39
CA ASN A 12 21.98 -41.96 -17.71
C ASN A 12 20.55 -42.52 -17.69
N GLY A 13 19.55 -41.63 -17.67
CA GLY A 13 18.14 -41.96 -17.89
C GLY A 13 17.25 -42.13 -16.66
N GLU A 14 17.78 -42.03 -15.43
CA GLU A 14 17.00 -42.21 -14.19
C GLU A 14 16.60 -40.88 -13.54
N TRP A 15 16.07 -39.95 -14.33
CA TRP A 15 15.53 -38.71 -13.78
C TRP A 15 14.22 -38.33 -14.47
N GLU A 16 13.27 -37.87 -13.66
CA GLU A 16 12.03 -37.25 -14.11
C GLU A 16 12.02 -35.81 -13.63
N VAL A 17 11.72 -34.86 -14.53
CA VAL A 17 11.51 -33.44 -14.16
C VAL A 17 10.01 -33.21 -14.03
N GLY A 18 9.60 -32.85 -12.81
CA GLY A 18 8.28 -32.29 -12.54
C GLY A 18 8.36 -30.77 -12.55
N LEU A 19 7.56 -30.10 -13.39
CA LEU A 19 7.37 -28.66 -13.31
C LEU A 19 6.37 -28.38 -12.20
N VAL A 20 6.77 -27.57 -11.22
CA VAL A 20 5.89 -27.15 -10.13
C VAL A 20 5.81 -25.63 -10.12
N ASP A 21 4.59 -25.11 -10.09
CA ASP A 21 4.35 -23.69 -9.88
C ASP A 21 4.31 -23.42 -8.37
N LEU A 22 5.32 -22.72 -7.87
CA LEU A 22 5.33 -22.18 -6.52
C LEU A 22 4.57 -20.85 -6.50
N ILE A 23 3.27 -20.90 -6.25
CA ILE A 23 2.49 -19.70 -5.95
C ILE A 23 2.77 -19.35 -4.49
N TYR A 24 3.63 -18.37 -4.24
CA TYR A 24 3.87 -17.82 -2.90
C TYR A 24 2.82 -16.73 -2.61
N PRO A 25 1.80 -16.98 -1.78
CA PRO A 25 0.64 -16.10 -1.68
C PRO A 25 0.86 -14.91 -0.72
N HIS A 26 2.07 -14.65 -0.26
CA HIS A 26 2.33 -13.47 0.57
C HIS A 26 2.58 -12.24 -0.31
N THR A 27 1.52 -11.47 -0.53
CA THR A 27 1.64 -10.12 -1.10
C THR A 27 1.89 -9.14 0.05
N TRP A 28 3.15 -8.74 0.25
CA TRP A 28 3.47 -7.62 1.15
C TRP A 28 3.34 -6.29 0.41
N TYR A 29 2.78 -5.29 1.08
CA TYR A 29 2.79 -3.92 0.60
C TYR A 29 4.07 -3.24 1.07
N ASN A 30 4.98 -3.00 0.12
CA ASN A 30 6.29 -2.44 0.40
C ASN A 30 6.26 -0.91 0.35
N ILE A 31 6.42 -0.27 1.50
CA ILE A 31 6.59 1.17 1.62
C ILE A 31 8.07 1.49 1.79
N ARG A 32 8.57 2.37 0.93
CA ARG A 32 9.95 2.81 0.80
C ARG A 32 10.00 4.33 0.95
N ASN A 33 11.18 4.87 1.22
CA ASN A 33 11.36 6.31 1.45
C ASN A 33 11.00 7.20 0.24
N ASP A 34 10.95 6.62 -0.96
CA ASP A 34 10.61 7.30 -2.21
C ASP A 34 9.12 7.23 -2.56
N ASN A 35 8.34 6.34 -1.93
CA ASN A 35 6.93 6.11 -2.28
C ASN A 35 5.95 6.32 -1.11
N ASN A 36 6.40 6.92 0.01
CA ASN A 36 5.67 6.97 1.28
C ASN A 36 5.07 8.33 1.66
N ILE A 37 4.99 9.29 0.73
CA ILE A 37 4.60 10.67 1.03
C ILE A 37 3.12 10.89 0.71
N PHE A 38 2.41 11.58 1.61
CA PHE A 38 1.06 12.11 1.37
C PHE A 38 0.90 13.49 1.98
N GLY A 39 0.03 14.31 1.39
CA GLY A 39 -0.32 15.64 1.88
C GLY A 39 -1.77 15.69 2.36
N PHE A 40 -2.06 16.55 3.33
CA PHE A 40 -3.42 16.82 3.77
C PHE A 40 -3.58 18.25 4.27
N ASP A 41 -4.78 18.79 4.14
CA ASP A 41 -5.19 20.10 4.67
C ASP A 41 -6.59 19.92 5.24
N VAL A 42 -6.78 20.39 6.46
CA VAL A 42 -7.99 20.21 7.25
C VAL A 42 -8.99 21.37 7.06
N GLY A 43 -8.86 22.13 5.99
CA GLY A 43 -9.66 23.31 5.67
C GLY A 43 -9.10 24.60 6.27
N ASN A 44 -7.85 24.61 6.74
CA ASN A 44 -7.16 25.81 7.19
C ASN A 44 -6.34 26.47 6.06
N GLY A 45 -6.29 25.85 4.88
CA GLY A 45 -5.52 26.32 3.74
C GLY A 45 -4.04 25.93 3.79
N GLU A 46 -3.61 25.25 4.87
CA GLU A 46 -2.23 24.82 5.07
C GLU A 46 -2.09 23.36 4.67
N LEU A 47 -1.33 23.10 3.60
CA LEU A 47 -1.00 21.75 3.17
C LEU A 47 0.15 21.18 4.00
N LEU A 48 -0.17 20.26 4.90
CA LEU A 48 0.80 19.51 5.67
C LEU A 48 1.21 18.24 4.93
N VAL A 49 2.50 17.94 4.91
CA VAL A 49 3.05 16.75 4.28
C VAL A 49 3.53 15.78 5.35
N ARG A 50 3.12 14.51 5.26
CA ARG A 50 3.55 13.43 6.14
C ARG A 50 4.08 12.25 5.35
N ARG A 51 4.83 11.41 6.06
CA ARG A 51 5.37 10.15 5.54
C ARG A 51 4.80 8.98 6.34
N VAL A 52 4.38 7.95 5.62
CA VAL A 52 4.14 6.63 6.23
C VAL A 52 5.52 6.00 6.53
N PRO A 53 5.72 5.39 7.70
CA PRO A 53 6.98 4.72 7.99
C PRO A 53 7.32 3.69 6.89
N PRO A 54 8.59 3.63 6.42
CA PRO A 54 9.00 2.58 5.50
C PRO A 54 8.97 1.22 6.18
N GLY A 55 8.56 0.19 5.46
CA GLY A 55 8.43 -1.16 5.99
C GLY A 55 7.65 -2.11 5.08
N CYS A 56 7.57 -3.37 5.53
CA CYS A 56 6.76 -4.41 4.92
C CYS A 56 5.43 -4.47 5.65
N TYR A 57 4.36 -4.03 5.02
CA TYR A 57 3.01 -4.07 5.57
C TYR A 57 2.28 -5.31 5.07
N GLU A 58 1.68 -6.08 5.98
CA GLU A 58 0.94 -7.28 5.62
C GLU A 58 -0.38 -6.94 4.92
N THR A 59 -1.05 -5.86 5.33
CA THR A 59 -2.37 -5.50 4.80
C THR A 59 -2.50 -3.99 4.53
N VAL A 60 -3.39 -3.60 3.62
CA VAL A 60 -3.74 -2.19 3.37
C VAL A 60 -4.20 -1.47 4.64
N PRO A 61 -5.05 -2.05 5.51
CA PRO A 61 -5.34 -1.46 6.82
C PRO A 61 -4.12 -1.08 7.65
N ASP A 62 -3.03 -1.84 7.60
CA ASP A 62 -1.82 -1.52 8.37
C ASP A 62 -1.11 -0.28 7.82
N ILE A 63 -1.16 -0.08 6.50
CA ILE A 63 -0.70 1.15 5.85
C ILE A 63 -1.57 2.33 6.30
N LEU A 64 -2.89 2.15 6.32
CA LEU A 64 -3.84 3.20 6.72
C LEU A 64 -3.68 3.59 8.20
N LYS A 65 -3.28 2.65 9.08
CA LYS A 65 -2.88 2.99 10.46
C LYS A 65 -1.68 3.94 10.47
N GLY A 66 -0.71 3.76 9.57
CA GLY A 66 0.43 4.68 9.41
C GLY A 66 0.05 6.05 8.85
N MET A 67 -1.06 6.14 8.11
CA MET A 67 -1.64 7.41 7.61
C MET A 67 -2.62 8.05 8.60
N HIS A 68 -2.90 7.40 9.71
CA HIS A 68 -3.95 7.81 10.63
C HIS A 68 -3.65 9.18 11.26
N LEU A 69 -4.64 10.08 11.20
CA LEU A 69 -4.55 11.44 11.72
C LEU A 69 -5.44 11.58 12.96
N GLU A 70 -4.95 11.16 14.13
CA GLU A 70 -5.73 11.14 15.38
C GLU A 70 -6.44 12.47 15.68
N LEU A 71 -5.76 13.60 15.46
CA LEU A 71 -6.29 14.94 15.71
C LEU A 71 -7.35 15.40 14.68
N HIS A 72 -7.50 14.69 13.57
CA HIS A 72 -8.29 15.13 12.42
C HIS A 72 -9.23 14.06 11.86
N GLN A 73 -9.51 12.99 12.62
CA GLN A 73 -10.39 11.89 12.21
C GLN A 73 -11.78 12.39 11.75
N ASN A 74 -12.27 13.47 12.37
CA ASN A 74 -13.58 14.06 12.09
C ASN A 74 -13.63 14.74 10.69
N LYS A 75 -12.47 15.00 10.09
CA LYS A 75 -12.32 15.74 8.83
C LYS A 75 -11.72 14.88 7.72
N ILE A 76 -10.83 13.95 8.03
CA ILE A 76 -10.18 13.08 7.05
C ILE A 76 -10.19 11.66 7.59
N GLU A 77 -10.90 10.76 6.91
CA GLU A 77 -11.01 9.35 7.28
C GLU A 77 -10.70 8.47 6.06
N PHE A 78 -9.79 7.52 6.25
CA PHE A 78 -9.49 6.48 5.26
C PHE A 78 -10.18 5.18 5.68
N ILE A 79 -11.02 4.65 4.80
CA ILE A 79 -11.86 3.49 5.08
C ILE A 79 -11.49 2.39 4.10
N TYR A 80 -11.11 1.24 4.64
CA TYR A 80 -10.86 0.05 3.84
C TYR A 80 -12.10 -0.85 3.81
N HIS A 81 -12.56 -1.19 2.61
CA HIS A 81 -13.63 -2.15 2.39
C HIS A 81 -13.03 -3.54 2.16
N SER A 82 -13.14 -4.43 3.16
CA SER A 82 -12.52 -5.77 3.13
C SER A 82 -13.04 -6.70 2.02
N VAL A 83 -14.28 -6.51 1.58
CA VAL A 83 -14.94 -7.30 0.52
C VAL A 83 -14.49 -6.84 -0.87
N THR A 84 -14.57 -5.54 -1.14
CA THR A 84 -14.21 -4.98 -2.45
C THR A 84 -12.71 -4.73 -2.60
N LYS A 85 -11.95 -4.83 -1.49
CA LYS A 85 -10.50 -4.52 -1.40
C LYS A 85 -10.17 -3.07 -1.77
N LYS A 86 -11.16 -2.17 -1.71
CA LYS A 86 -11.00 -0.75 -2.07
C LYS A 86 -10.81 0.12 -0.85
N VAL A 87 -10.02 1.18 -1.02
CA VAL A 87 -9.89 2.27 -0.05
C VAL A 87 -10.83 3.40 -0.46
N LYS A 88 -11.51 3.99 0.52
CA LYS A 88 -12.36 5.16 0.36
C LYS A 88 -11.82 6.27 1.25
N ILE A 89 -11.75 7.48 0.71
CA ILE A 89 -11.40 8.68 1.46
C ILE A 89 -12.69 9.43 1.74
N LYS A 90 -13.01 9.66 3.01
CA LYS A 90 -14.03 10.63 3.42
C LYS A 90 -13.32 11.92 3.82
N LEU A 91 -13.76 13.00 3.21
CA LEU A 91 -13.31 14.35 3.49
C LEU A 91 -14.51 15.14 4.03
N GLY A 92 -14.27 15.87 5.11
CA GLY A 92 -15.16 16.90 5.62
C GLY A 92 -15.07 18.17 4.78
N ASP A 93 -15.92 19.14 5.11
CA ASP A 93 -15.99 20.39 4.36
C ASP A 93 -14.62 21.10 4.33
N GLN A 94 -14.24 21.54 3.13
CA GLN A 94 -12.99 22.25 2.85
C GLN A 94 -11.70 21.42 3.08
N ALA A 95 -11.80 20.16 3.52
CA ALA A 95 -10.65 19.29 3.66
C ALA A 95 -10.18 18.76 2.30
N ARG A 96 -8.88 18.54 2.17
CA ARG A 96 -8.26 17.95 0.99
C ARG A 96 -7.13 17.00 1.35
N VAL A 97 -6.94 15.99 0.51
CA VAL A 97 -5.83 15.04 0.60
C VAL A 97 -5.10 15.04 -0.74
N VAL A 98 -3.78 15.04 -0.69
CA VAL A 98 -2.91 14.91 -1.85
C VAL A 98 -2.22 13.56 -1.77
N LEU A 99 -2.50 12.69 -2.73
CA LEU A 99 -1.79 11.42 -2.86
C LEU A 99 -0.73 11.56 -3.95
N TYR A 100 0.53 11.37 -3.55
CA TYR A 100 1.64 11.32 -4.49
C TYR A 100 1.71 9.94 -5.14
N LYS A 101 2.37 9.87 -6.31
CA LYS A 101 2.38 8.68 -7.18
C LYS A 101 2.53 7.36 -6.44
N GLY A 102 3.54 7.25 -5.58
CA GLY A 102 3.83 6.03 -4.82
C GLY A 102 2.66 5.52 -3.98
N LEU A 103 2.15 6.35 -3.06
CA LEU A 103 1.03 5.98 -2.19
C LEU A 103 -0.30 5.92 -2.94
N ALA A 104 -0.49 6.75 -3.98
CA ALA A 104 -1.69 6.73 -4.79
C ALA A 104 -1.86 5.37 -5.47
N GLU A 105 -0.85 4.93 -6.22
CA GLU A 105 -0.87 3.64 -6.94
C GLU A 105 -1.02 2.46 -5.96
N LEU A 106 -0.33 2.51 -4.81
CA LEU A 106 -0.40 1.47 -3.78
C LEU A 106 -1.82 1.29 -3.20
N LEU A 107 -2.55 2.39 -3.06
CA LEU A 107 -3.90 2.42 -2.48
C LEU A 107 -5.02 2.33 -3.55
N GLY A 108 -4.66 2.21 -4.84
CA GLY A 108 -5.61 2.11 -5.95
C GLY A 108 -6.21 3.44 -6.38
N PHE A 109 -5.48 4.54 -6.21
CA PHE A 109 -5.86 5.90 -6.60
C PHE A 109 -4.96 6.44 -7.72
N GLU A 110 -5.47 7.41 -8.47
CA GLU A 110 -4.63 8.22 -9.35
C GLU A 110 -3.81 9.25 -8.53
N PRO A 111 -2.58 9.57 -8.92
CA PRO A 111 -1.81 10.61 -8.25
C PRO A 111 -2.51 11.97 -8.42
N GLY A 112 -2.76 12.68 -7.32
CA GLY A 112 -3.46 13.96 -7.41
C GLY A 112 -4.06 14.46 -6.10
N GLU A 113 -4.79 15.57 -6.24
CA GLU A 113 -5.51 16.23 -5.15
C GLU A 113 -6.97 15.78 -5.13
N TYR A 114 -7.42 15.34 -3.96
CA TYR A 114 -8.77 14.86 -3.68
C TYR A 114 -9.47 15.89 -2.78
N LYS A 115 -10.58 16.45 -3.28
CA LYS A 115 -11.44 17.41 -2.59
C LYS A 115 -12.90 16.96 -2.69
N ASN A 116 -13.65 17.15 -1.61
CA ASN A 116 -15.07 16.86 -1.49
C ASN A 116 -15.47 15.41 -1.84
N GLN A 117 -16.59 14.98 -1.27
CA GLN A 117 -17.03 13.59 -1.30
C GLN A 117 -17.34 13.13 -2.74
N TRP A 118 -17.16 11.83 -2.99
CA TRP A 118 -17.63 11.07 -4.17
C TRP A 118 -16.70 11.03 -5.39
N LYS A 119 -15.60 10.27 -5.28
CA LYS A 119 -15.10 9.49 -6.42
C LYS A 119 -14.86 8.04 -6.01
N VAL A 120 -15.72 7.15 -6.48
CA VAL A 120 -15.48 5.70 -6.52
C VAL A 120 -14.80 5.45 -7.86
N HIS A 121 -13.52 5.04 -7.87
CA HIS A 121 -12.92 4.51 -9.10
C HIS A 121 -13.04 2.99 -9.10
N THR A 122 -13.52 2.50 -10.25
CA THR A 122 -13.88 1.11 -10.52
C THR A 122 -12.64 0.27 -10.76
#